data_AF-A0A9W7DBG0-F1
#
_entry.id   AF-A0A9W7DBG0-F1
#
_cell.length_a   1.000
_cell.length_b   1.000
_cell.length_c   1.000
_cell.angle_alpha   90.00
_cell.angle_beta   90.00
_cell.angle_gamma   90.00
#
_symmetry.space_group_name_H-M   'P 1'
#
loop_
_entity.id
_entity.type
_entity.pdbx_description
1 polymer ?
#
loop_
_entity_poly.entity_id
_entity_poly.type
_entity_poly.pdbx_seq_one_letter_code
_entity_poly.pdbx_strand_id
1 'polypeptide(L)'
;MAARQGLKSLTGIGIEEQGGRLLLADVKTAGSKALAYAKRKGLITDAVDLVEKKLIEKAERPDHVDLIRQVRKDVRAKFGVGIPQKQLVKGSAEAKAHMAALRAMRKSGGSFRLV
;
A
#
# COMPACT_ATOMS: atom_id res chain seq x y z
N MET A 1 -25.72 -5.79 13.25
CA MET A 1 -25.90 -5.85 11.77
C MET A 1 -25.03 -4.86 10.99
N ALA A 2 -24.74 -3.64 11.49
CA ALA A 2 -24.01 -2.60 10.74
C ALA A 2 -22.55 -2.93 10.35
N ALA A 3 -21.75 -3.53 11.25
CA ALA A 3 -20.35 -3.87 10.96
C ALA A 3 -20.19 -4.89 9.82
N ARG A 4 -21.17 -5.79 9.66
CA ARG A 4 -21.18 -6.84 8.62
C ARG A 4 -21.47 -6.27 7.23
N GLN A 5 -22.41 -5.33 7.13
CA GLN A 5 -22.66 -4.60 5.89
C GLN A 5 -21.49 -3.69 5.50
N GLY A 6 -20.84 -3.07 6.48
CA GLY A 6 -19.61 -2.29 6.27
C GLY A 6 -18.45 -3.14 5.73
N LEU A 7 -18.31 -4.37 6.24
CA LEU A 7 -17.34 -5.34 5.70
C LEU A 7 -17.69 -5.77 4.26
N LYS A 8 -18.96 -6.07 3.96
CA LYS A 8 -19.42 -6.43 2.60
C LYS A 8 -19.20 -5.30 1.59
N SER A 9 -19.46 -4.05 1.96
CA SER A 9 -19.24 -2.90 1.09
C SER A 9 -17.76 -2.59 0.85
N LEU A 10 -16.89 -2.81 1.86
CA LEU A 10 -15.46 -2.57 1.76
C LEU A 10 -14.68 -3.67 1.04
N THR A 11 -15.11 -4.92 1.20
CA THR A 11 -14.34 -6.10 0.76
C THR A 11 -15.00 -6.87 -0.38
N GLY A 12 -16.28 -6.62 -0.67
CA GLY A 12 -17.11 -7.45 -1.55
C GLY A 12 -17.51 -8.79 -0.91
N ILE A 13 -17.07 -9.06 0.33
CA ILE A 13 -17.31 -10.32 1.02
C ILE A 13 -18.63 -10.20 1.80
N GLY A 14 -19.69 -10.77 1.23
CA GLY A 14 -20.94 -11.01 1.94
C GLY A 14 -21.03 -12.48 2.34
N ILE A 15 -21.26 -12.75 3.62
CA ILE A 15 -21.90 -14.01 4.01
C ILE A 15 -23.36 -13.82 3.60
N GLU A 16 -23.79 -14.46 2.50
CA GLU A 16 -25.22 -14.61 2.23
C GLU A 16 -25.86 -15.34 3.42
N GLU A 17 -27.11 -15.01 3.74
CA GLU A 17 -27.85 -15.62 4.86
C GLU A 17 -27.91 -17.17 4.76
N GLN A 18 -27.52 -17.72 3.61
CA GLN A 18 -27.32 -19.13 3.34
C GLN A 18 -25.85 -19.46 3.06
N GLY A 19 -24.97 -19.32 4.06
CA GLY A 19 -23.74 -20.12 4.18
C GLY A 19 -22.85 -20.27 2.93
N GLY A 20 -22.58 -19.18 2.19
CA GLY A 20 -21.68 -19.22 1.02
C GLY A 20 -20.22 -19.52 1.41
N ARG A 21 -19.61 -20.50 0.73
CA ARG A 21 -18.20 -20.89 0.94
C ARG A 21 -17.28 -19.74 0.53
N LEU A 22 -16.56 -19.18 1.50
CA LEU A 22 -15.47 -18.24 1.24
C LEU A 22 -14.33 -18.99 0.52
N LEU A 23 -14.12 -18.69 -0.75
CA LEU A 23 -12.93 -19.14 -1.47
C LEU A 23 -11.74 -18.29 -1.00
N LEU A 24 -10.61 -18.94 -0.73
CA LEU A 24 -9.35 -18.27 -0.37
C LEU A 24 -8.94 -17.21 -1.41
N ALA A 25 -9.31 -17.41 -2.68
CA ALA A 25 -9.07 -16.47 -3.77
C ALA A 25 -9.82 -15.14 -3.56
N ASP A 26 -11.07 -15.18 -3.10
CA ASP A 26 -11.88 -13.98 -2.85
C ASP A 26 -11.34 -13.21 -1.65
N VAL A 27 -10.93 -13.92 -0.60
CA VAL A 27 -10.26 -13.34 0.58
C VAL A 27 -8.95 -12.66 0.19
N LYS A 28 -8.13 -13.31 -0.66
CA LYS A 28 -6.88 -12.73 -1.17
C LYS A 28 -7.13 -11.47 -2.00
N THR A 29 -8.16 -11.49 -2.85
CA THR A 29 -8.51 -10.38 -3.73
C THR A 29 -9.03 -9.19 -2.94
N ALA A 30 -9.92 -9.45 -1.98
CA ALA A 30 -10.46 -8.46 -1.07
C ALA A 30 -9.38 -7.85 -0.17
N GLY A 31 -8.52 -8.68 0.42
CA GLY A 31 -7.39 -8.23 1.23
C GLY A 31 -6.43 -7.35 0.43
N SER A 32 -6.15 -7.70 -0.82
CA SER A 32 -5.32 -6.90 -1.71
C SER A 32 -5.94 -5.54 -2.03
N LYS A 33 -7.26 -5.49 -2.27
CA LYS A 33 -8.00 -4.24 -2.50
C LYS A 33 -8.03 -3.36 -1.25
N ALA A 34 -8.29 -3.93 -0.08
CA ALA A 34 -8.31 -3.22 1.19
C ALA A 34 -6.93 -2.63 1.51
N LEU A 35 -5.86 -3.40 1.31
CA LEU A 35 -4.48 -2.93 1.47
C LEU A 35 -4.14 -1.79 0.50
N ALA A 36 -4.53 -1.92 -0.78
CA ALA A 36 -4.33 -0.86 -1.76
C ALA A 36 -5.09 0.43 -1.39
N TYR A 37 -6.32 0.31 -0.90
CA TYR A 37 -7.12 1.42 -0.42
C TYR A 37 -6.47 2.10 0.80
N ALA A 38 -6.07 1.32 1.80
CA ALA A 38 -5.42 1.83 2.99
C ALA A 38 -4.08 2.53 2.70
N LYS A 39 -3.31 2.04 1.71
CA LYS A 39 -2.11 2.74 1.20
C LYS A 39 -2.47 4.06 0.52
N ARG A 40 -3.46 4.07 -0.38
CA ARG A 40 -3.89 5.28 -1.11
C ARG A 40 -4.44 6.37 -0.18
N LYS A 41 -5.16 5.98 0.87
CA LYS A 41 -5.76 6.91 1.83
C LYS A 41 -4.82 7.35 2.94
N GLY A 42 -3.58 6.84 2.98
CA GLY A 42 -2.60 7.22 4.00
C GLY A 42 -2.78 6.53 5.36
N LEU A 43 -3.82 5.71 5.55
CA LEU A 43 -4.14 5.10 6.85
C LEU A 43 -2.97 4.31 7.46
N ILE A 44 -2.23 3.57 6.63
CA ILE A 44 -1.07 2.79 7.10
C ILE A 44 0.10 3.73 7.44
N THR A 45 0.28 4.80 6.67
CA THR A 45 1.29 5.83 6.96
C THR A 45 1.00 6.50 8.29
N ASP A 46 -0.26 6.90 8.52
CA ASP A 46 -0.69 7.58 9.75
C ASP A 46 -0.51 6.67 10.98
N ALA A 47 -0.84 5.38 10.84
CA ALA A 47 -0.63 4.40 11.89
C ALA A 47 0.87 4.23 12.23
N VAL A 48 1.74 4.15 11.22
CA VAL A 48 3.20 4.05 11.42
C VAL A 48 3.74 5.31 12.12
N ASP A 49 3.25 6.49 11.75
CA ASP A 49 3.70 7.76 12.31
C ASP A 49 3.25 7.94 13.76
N LEU A 50 2.02 7.51 14.08
CA LEU A 50 1.52 7.51 15.45
C LEU A 50 2.31 6.53 16.34
N VAL A 51 2.65 5.35 15.83
CA VAL A 51 3.46 4.37 16.57
C VAL A 51 4.86 4.92 16.82
N GLU A 52 5.51 5.50 15.81
CA GLU A 52 6.83 6.12 15.97
C GLU A 52 6.80 7.20 17.06
N LYS A 53 5.83 8.13 16.99
CA LYS A 53 5.71 9.19 17.98
C LYS A 53 5.59 8.63 19.40
N LYS A 54 4.75 7.62 19.60
CA LYS A 54 4.58 6.96 20.90
C LYS A 54 5.85 6.23 21.37
N LEU A 55 6.62 5.63 20.46
CA LEU A 55 7.86 4.96 20.81
C LEU A 55 8.96 5.96 21.17
N ILE A 56 9.03 7.10 20.48
CA ILE A 56 9.97 8.19 20.80
C ILE A 56 9.61 8.83 22.14
N GLU A 57 8.32 9.10 22.40
CA GLU A 57 7.86 9.65 23.69
C GLU A 57 8.22 8.76 24.89
N LYS A 58 8.30 7.44 24.69
CA LYS A 58 8.69 6.48 25.73
C LYS A 58 10.19 6.22 25.80
N ALA A 59 10.97 6.71 24.84
CA ALA A 59 12.39 6.46 24.80
C ALA A 59 13.14 7.40 25.75
N GLU A 60 13.79 6.83 26.77
CA GLU A 60 14.57 7.60 27.75
C GLU A 60 15.98 7.93 27.25
N ARG A 61 16.50 7.15 26.30
CA ARG A 61 17.87 7.31 25.77
C ARG A 61 17.86 7.77 24.31
N PRO A 62 18.78 8.68 23.93
CA PRO A 62 18.87 9.19 22.56
C PRO A 62 19.18 8.09 21.54
N ASP A 63 20.03 7.11 21.90
CA ASP A 63 20.36 5.97 21.03
C ASP A 63 19.12 5.19 20.56
N HIS A 64 18.11 5.08 21.43
CA HIS A 64 16.87 4.38 21.09
C HIS A 64 16.01 5.18 20.10
N VAL A 65 16.03 6.51 20.20
CA VAL A 65 15.32 7.38 19.24
C VAL A 65 15.91 7.22 17.84
N ASP A 66 17.23 7.16 17.72
CA ASP A 66 17.90 6.97 16.43
C ASP A 66 17.61 5.59 15.85
N LEU A 67 17.62 4.54 16.68
CA LEU A 67 17.23 3.20 16.26
C LEU A 67 15.77 3.15 15.79
N ILE A 68 14.84 3.76 16.52
CA ILE A 68 13.42 3.84 16.14
C ILE A 68 13.25 4.52 14.78
N ARG A 69 13.94 5.64 14.57
CA ARG A 69 13.92 6.38 13.29
C ARG A 69 14.51 5.55 12.14
N GLN A 70 15.57 4.79 12.39
CA GLN A 70 16.18 3.92 11.39
C GLN A 70 15.23 2.78 11.00
N VAL A 71 14.67 2.07 11.98
CA VAL A 71 13.68 0.99 11.73
C VAL A 71 12.48 1.52 10.96
N ARG A 72 12.01 2.74 11.24
CA ARG A 72 10.92 3.35 10.48
C ARG A 72 11.25 3.53 8.99
N LYS A 73 12.46 3.98 8.65
CA LYS A 73 12.87 4.14 7.24
C LYS A 73 12.76 2.81 6.49
N ASP A 74 13.21 1.73 7.13
CA ASP A 74 13.19 0.38 6.55
C ASP A 74 11.75 -0.13 6.40
N VAL A 75 10.88 0.10 7.40
CA VAL A 75 9.45 -0.23 7.32
C VAL A 75 8.78 0.55 6.18
N ARG A 76 9.04 1.85 6.05
CA ARG A 76 8.48 2.68 4.98
C ARG A 76 8.91 2.20 3.59
N ALA A 77 10.20 1.90 3.42
CA ALA A 77 10.75 1.35 2.18
C ALA A 77 10.13 -0.02 1.84
N LYS A 78 10.12 -0.96 2.79
CA LYS A 78 9.64 -2.33 2.59
C LYS A 78 8.15 -2.40 2.26
N PHE A 79 7.34 -1.58 2.91
CA PHE A 79 5.88 -1.62 2.74
C PHE A 79 5.34 -0.55 1.78
N GLY A 80 6.19 0.36 1.30
CA GLY A 80 5.81 1.44 0.38
C GLY A 80 4.81 2.41 1.00
N VAL A 81 5.00 2.75 2.27
CA VAL A 81 4.11 3.63 3.07
C VAL A 81 4.85 4.94 3.36
N GLY A 82 4.13 6.06 3.31
CA GLY A 82 4.74 7.40 3.45
C GLY A 82 5.69 7.81 2.32
N ILE A 83 5.83 7.02 1.25
CA ILE A 83 6.55 7.42 0.04
C ILE A 83 5.55 8.20 -0.83
N PRO A 84 5.77 9.50 -1.09
CA PRO A 84 4.98 10.19 -2.08
C PRO A 84 5.20 9.47 -3.41
N GLN A 85 4.16 8.80 -3.93
CA GLN A 85 4.21 8.32 -5.30
C GLN A 85 4.32 9.57 -6.16
N LYS A 86 5.50 9.78 -6.75
CA LYS A 86 5.74 10.91 -7.67
C LYS A 86 4.78 10.72 -8.84
N GLN A 87 3.60 11.34 -8.74
CA GLN A 87 2.60 11.28 -9.79
C GLN A 87 3.17 12.10 -10.94
N LEU A 88 3.62 11.40 -11.97
CA LEU A 88 4.08 12.05 -13.19
C LEU A 88 2.91 12.84 -13.76
N VAL A 89 3.03 14.18 -13.73
CA VAL A 89 1.99 15.07 -14.27
C VAL A 89 1.78 14.72 -15.74
N LYS A 90 0.53 14.44 -16.12
CA LYS A 90 0.18 14.00 -17.47
C LYS A 90 0.70 15.01 -18.50
N GLY A 91 1.57 14.55 -19.40
CA GLY A 91 2.15 15.38 -20.46
C GLY A 91 3.47 16.07 -20.13
N SER A 92 3.97 15.98 -18.88
CA SER A 92 5.29 16.50 -18.50
C SER A 92 6.42 15.78 -19.25
N ALA A 93 7.59 16.42 -19.36
CA ALA A 93 8.78 15.82 -19.96
C ALA A 93 9.16 14.51 -19.23
N GLU A 94 9.10 14.49 -17.90
CA GLU A 94 9.33 13.29 -17.09
C GLU A 94 8.32 12.17 -17.41
N ALA A 95 7.04 12.50 -17.60
CA ALA A 95 6.00 11.52 -17.97
C ALA A 95 6.23 10.93 -19.36
N LYS A 96 6.62 11.77 -20.33
CA LYS A 96 6.94 11.34 -21.70
C LYS A 96 8.18 10.44 -21.72
N ALA A 97 9.23 10.80 -20.97
CA ALA A 97 10.46 10.02 -20.85
C ALA A 97 10.21 8.65 -20.20
N HIS A 98 9.44 8.60 -19.11
CA HIS A 98 9.05 7.35 -18.47
C HIS A 98 8.25 6.44 -19.42
N MET A 99 7.28 7.00 -20.16
CA MET A 99 6.52 6.23 -21.16
C MET A 99 7.37 5.79 -22.34
N ALA A 100 8.38 6.57 -22.76
CA ALA A 100 9.33 6.18 -23.79
C ALA A 100 10.21 5.01 -23.34
N ALA A 101 10.71 5.04 -22.09
CA ALA A 101 11.45 3.93 -21.50
C ALA A 101 10.59 2.64 -21.44
N LEU A 102 9.34 2.74 -21.01
CA LEU A 102 8.41 1.61 -21.02
C LEU A 102 8.17 1.07 -22.44
N ARG A 103 8.01 1.95 -23.44
CA ARG A 103 7.85 1.53 -24.84
C ARG A 103 9.10 0.86 -25.38
N ALA A 104 10.30 1.35 -25.03
CA ALA A 104 11.57 0.73 -25.41
C ALA A 104 11.75 -0.67 -24.80
N MET A 105 11.17 -0.90 -23.61
CA MET A 105 11.17 -2.21 -22.96
C MET A 105 10.12 -3.19 -23.55
N ARG A 106 9.22 -2.75 -24.44
CA ARG A 106 8.24 -3.65 -25.08
C ARG A 106 8.90 -4.48 -26.19
N LYS A 107 8.68 -5.79 -26.16
CA LYS A 107 8.95 -6.70 -27.29
C LYS A 107 7.85 -6.55 -28.36
N SER A 108 8.18 -6.89 -29.61
CA SER A 108 7.19 -7.04 -30.69
C SER A 108 6.18 -8.13 -30.30
N GLY A 109 4.98 -7.73 -29.91
CA GLY A 109 3.94 -8.63 -29.37
C GLY A 109 3.33 -8.19 -28.03
N GLY A 110 3.80 -7.08 -27.43
CA GLY A 110 3.12 -6.43 -26.30
C GLY A 110 3.57 -6.85 -24.90
N SER A 111 4.51 -7.78 -24.77
CA SER A 111 5.15 -8.13 -23.50
C SER A 111 6.35 -7.22 -23.21
N PHE A 112 6.63 -6.93 -21.93
CA PHE A 112 7.82 -6.18 -21.51
C PHE A 112 8.99 -7.14 -21.29
N ARG A 113 10.22 -6.71 -21.61
CA ARG A 113 11.43 -7.42 -21.18
C ARG A 113 11.52 -7.33 -19.64
N LEU A 114 11.56 -8.48 -18.97
CA LEU A 114 12.06 -8.55 -17.60
C LEU A 114 13.53 -8.15 -17.66
N VAL A 115 13.87 -7.04 -17.00
CA VAL A 115 15.24 -6.70 -16.66
C VAL A 115 15.65 -7.56 -15.49
#